data_AF-A0A9D2L0U2-F1
#
_entry.id   AF-A0A9D2L0U2-F1
#
_cell.length_a   1.000
_cell.length_b   1.000
_cell.length_c   1.000
_cell.angle_alpha   90.00
_cell.angle_beta   90.00
_cell.angle_gamma   90.00
#
_symmetry.space_group_name_H-M   'P 1'
#
loop_
_entity.id
_entity.type
_entity.pdbx_description
1 polymer ?
#
loop_
_entity_poly.entity_id
_entity_poly.type
_entity_poly.pdbx_seq_one_letter_code
_entity_poly.pdbx_strand_id
1 'polypeptide(L)' 'MVTITTHDGRVFTDPSLVQIPRNENTEKFYLFLENVRLELITKEEPA' A
#
# COMPACT_ATOMS: atom_id res chain seq x y z
N MET A 1 -16.11 3.41 3.27
CA MET A 1 -15.36 4.13 4.32
C MET A 1 -14.14 3.31 4.66
N VAL A 2 -12.95 3.89 4.53
CA VAL A 2 -11.68 3.20 4.86
C VAL A 2 -11.20 3.73 6.19
N THR A 3 -10.95 2.83 7.15
CA THR A 3 -10.37 3.18 8.45
C THR A 3 -8.94 2.62 8.48
N ILE A 4 -7.96 3.51 8.64
CA ILE A 4 -6.55 3.14 8.72
C ILE A 4 -6.11 3.34 10.17
N THR A 5 -5.69 2.26 10.81
CA THR A 5 -5.09 2.31 12.15
C THR A 5 -3.60 2.06 12.00
N THR A 6 -2.79 3.04 12.41
CA THR A 6 -1.33 2.91 12.41
C THR A 6 -0.84 2.12 13.61
N HIS A 7 0.40 1.63 13.55
CA HIS A 7 1.01 0.84 14.64
C HIS A 7 1.11 1.62 15.97
N ASP A 8 1.15 2.95 15.91
CA ASP A 8 1.15 3.84 17.09
C ASP A 8 -0.27 4.21 17.56
N GLY A 9 -1.31 3.58 17.01
CA GLY A 9 -2.69 3.71 17.45
C GLY A 9 -3.44 4.93 16.89
N ARG A 10 -2.87 5.68 15.94
CA ARG A 10 -3.60 6.76 15.27
C ARG A 10 -4.61 6.17 14.29
N VAL A 11 -5.79 6.78 14.27
CA VAL A 11 -6.90 6.34 13.41
C VAL A 11 -7.19 7.44 12.39
N PHE A 12 -7.17 7.05 11.11
CA PHE A 12 -7.49 7.93 9.98
C PHE A 12 -8.71 7.39 9.24
N THR A 13 -9.70 8.25 9.04
CA THR A 13 -10.88 7.98 8.20
C THR A 13 -10.75 8.56 6.79
N ASP A 14 -9.83 9.51 6.62
CA ASP A 14 -9.40 10.06 5.34
C ASP A 14 -7.97 9.56 5.03
N PRO A 15 -7.81 8.71 4.00
CA PRO A 15 -6.49 8.20 3.60
C PRO A 15 -5.49 9.28 3.16
N SER A 16 -5.95 10.45 2.69
CA SER A 16 -5.06 11.53 2.24
C SER A 16 -4.24 12.14 3.38
N LEU A 17 -4.69 11.95 4.62
CA LEU A 17 -4.01 12.40 5.84
C LEU A 17 -2.85 11.47 6.25
N VAL A 18 -2.78 10.26 5.68
CA VAL A 18 -1.71 9.32 5.96
C VAL A 18 -0.50 9.65 5.09
N GLN A 19 0.46 10.36 5.66
CA GLN A 19 1.73 10.64 5.01
C GLN A 19 2.78 9.61 5.43
N ILE A 20 3.24 8.80 4.48
CA ILE A 20 4.34 7.87 4.70
C ILE A 20 5.62 8.54 4.20
N PRO A 21 6.64 8.75 5.07
CA PRO A 21 7.91 9.32 4.65
C PRO A 21 8.57 8.48 3.55
N ARG A 22 9.02 9.11 2.47
CA ARG A 22 9.72 8.44 1.37
C ARG A 22 11.21 8.38 1.66
N ASN A 23 11.72 7.17 1.88
CA ASN A 23 13.14 6.85 2.01
C ASN A 23 13.45 5.54 1.26
N GLU A 24 14.73 5.16 1.19
CA GLU A 24 15.16 3.97 0.45
C GLU A 24 14.40 2.69 0.83
N ASN A 25 14.04 2.51 2.10
CA ASN A 25 13.34 1.31 2.56
C ASN A 25 11.88 1.32 2.12
N THR A 26 11.19 2.46 2.23
CA THR A 26 9.79 2.57 1.80
C THR A 26 9.67 2.46 0.28
N GLU A 27 10.63 3.01 -0.48
CA GLU A 27 10.65 2.85 -1.94
C GLU A 27 10.79 1.40 -2.36
N LYS A 28 11.70 0.64 -1.73
CA LYS A 28 11.83 -0.80 -1.97
C LYS A 28 10.53 -1.55 -1.67
N PHE A 29 9.85 -1.18 -0.60
CA PHE A 29 8.57 -1.80 -0.25
C PHE A 29 7.47 -1.47 -1.27
N TYR A 30 7.39 -0.22 -1.75
CA TYR A 30 6.44 0.15 -2.81
C TYR A 30 6.70 -0.61 -4.11
N LEU A 31 7.96 -0.76 -4.52
CA LEU A 31 8.33 -1.56 -5.69
C LEU A 31 7.92 -3.03 -5.53
N PHE A 32 8.10 -3.60 -4.33
CA PHE A 32 7.63 -4.96 -4.05
C PHE A 32 6.10 -5.08 -4.20
N LEU A 33 5.33 -4.14 -3.64
CA LEU A 33 3.87 -4.15 -3.76
C LEU A 33 3.39 -4.00 -5.20
N GLU A 34 4.08 -3.19 -6.01
CA GLU A 34 3.78 -3.05 -7.44
C GLU A 34 3.99 -4.36 -8.21
N ASN A 35 5.10 -5.05 -7.95
CA ASN A 35 5.36 -6.36 -8.55
C ASN A 35 4.31 -7.40 -8.14
N VAL A 36 3.94 -7.46 -6.85
CA VAL A 36 2.87 -8.36 -6.38
C VAL A 36 1.54 -8.05 -7.06
N ARG A 37 1.19 -6.76 -7.22
CA ARG A 37 -0.02 -6.35 -7.91
C ARG A 37 -0.03 -6.81 -9.37
N LEU A 38 1.09 -6.68 -10.08
CA LEU A 38 1.20 -7.15 -11.47
C LEU A 38 1.02 -8.67 -11.56
N GLU A 39 1.65 -9.42 -10.66
CA GLU A 39 1.49 -10.89 -10.63
C GLU A 39 0.02 -11.30 -10.40
N LEU A 40 -0.70 -10.61 -9.51
CA LEU A 40 -2.11 -10.90 -9.25
C LEU A 40 -2.99 -10.60 -10.47
N ILE A 41 -2.75 -9.47 -11.15
CA ILE A 41 -3.50 -9.12 -12.38
C ILE A 41 -3.24 -10.15 -13.49
N THR A 42 -1.99 -10.56 -13.70
CA THR A 42 -1.65 -11.55 -14.75
C THR A 42 -2.22 -12.95 -14.49
N LYS A 43 -2.60 -13.27 -13.24
CA LYS A 43 -3.22 -14.55 -12.87
C LYS A 43 -4.74 -14.56 -12.99
N GLU A 44 -5.38 -13.39 -13.12
CA GLU A 44 -6.83 -13.23 -13.19
C GLU A 44 -7.40 -13.12 -14.63
N GLU A 45 -6.56 -13.16 -15.67
CA GLU A 45 -7.01 -13.33 -17.07
C GLU A 45 -7.07 -14.83 -17.44
N PRO A 46 -8.24 -15.50 -17.39
CA PRO A 46 -8.45 -16.70 -18.17
C PRO A 46 -8.57 -16.30 -19.65
N ALA A 47 -7.83 -17.02 -20.50
CA ALA A 47 -7.94 -16.96 -21.96
C ALA A 47 -9.36 -17.23 -22.49
#